data_AF-A0A5B8UGU0-F1
#
_entry.id   AF-A0A5B8UGU0-F1
#
_cell.length_a   1.000
_cell.length_b   1.000
_cell.length_c   1.000
_cell.angle_alpha   90.00
_cell.angle_beta   90.00
_cell.angle_gamma   90.00
#
_symmetry.space_group_name_H-M   'P 1'
#
loop_
_entity.id
_entity.type
_entity.pdbx_description
1 polymer ?
#
loop_
_entity_poly.entity_id
_entity_poly.type
_entity_poly.pdbx_seq_one_letter_code
_entity_poly.pdbx_strand_id
1 'polypeptide(L)'
;MQDCYEIKKTDELVKHLKSNGRTDPYEDFDYQLQTNYAWVYELKNGQVVLIGNSFRHGGLLFRDKECFNGIVKADKFPIENPDKSLYDFEIDRIKTIHKRIDFYRNHLNTVLKFDFQELTREAAQAYIKKVVGRTIKKLTTDTDLVALIAIFGEIMRREINGKWVLEKWYGTFNPYFMPKILNPKNKIIPINDSVLISIKWKVTFIDTILNNTEGVLSLKETRKYHECVVLTD
;
A
#
# COMPACT_ATOMS: atom_id res chain seq x y z
N MET A 1 -14.21 3.88 -23.67
CA MET A 1 -12.94 4.60 -23.91
C MET A 1 -12.28 3.93 -25.08
N GLN A 2 -12.00 4.68 -26.14
CA GLN A 2 -11.23 4.18 -27.28
C GLN A 2 -9.78 4.05 -26.80
N ASP A 3 -9.16 2.88 -26.97
CA ASP A 3 -7.87 2.54 -26.37
C ASP A 3 -6.77 3.51 -26.86
N CYS A 4 -6.51 4.56 -26.08
CA CYS A 4 -5.46 5.54 -26.37
C CYS A 4 -4.08 5.11 -25.83
N TYR A 5 -3.98 3.88 -25.31
CA TYR A 5 -2.78 3.27 -24.80
C TYR A 5 -2.74 1.77 -25.11
N GLU A 6 -1.54 1.19 -25.05
CA GLU A 6 -1.28 -0.24 -25.13
C GLU A 6 -0.42 -0.68 -23.94
N ILE A 7 -0.79 -1.80 -23.29
CA ILE A 7 0.05 -2.44 -22.28
C ILE A 7 1.04 -3.34 -23.00
N LYS A 8 2.34 -3.12 -22.79
CA LYS A 8 3.41 -3.88 -23.46
C LYS A 8 4.45 -4.38 -22.48
N LYS A 9 5.13 -5.47 -22.85
CA LYS A 9 6.29 -5.98 -22.11
C LYS A 9 7.47 -5.01 -22.24
N THR A 10 8.38 -5.02 -21.26
CA THR A 10 9.54 -4.10 -21.26
C THR A 10 10.35 -4.25 -22.54
N ASP A 11 10.63 -5.46 -23.00
CA ASP A 11 11.45 -5.68 -24.20
C ASP A 11 10.81 -5.10 -25.48
N GLU A 12 9.47 -5.12 -25.56
CA GLU A 12 8.74 -4.53 -26.68
C GLU A 12 8.84 -3.01 -26.64
N LEU A 13 8.68 -2.41 -25.46
CA LEU A 13 8.84 -0.97 -25.25
C LEU A 13 10.27 -0.52 -25.53
N VAL A 14 11.28 -1.27 -25.06
CA VAL A 14 12.70 -0.99 -25.32
C VAL A 14 13.01 -1.06 -26.82
N LYS A 15 12.48 -2.05 -27.54
CA LYS A 15 12.61 -2.12 -29.01
C LYS A 15 11.94 -0.92 -29.69
N HIS A 16 10.74 -0.54 -29.23
CA HIS A 16 10.02 0.63 -29.73
C HIS A 16 10.81 1.93 -29.51
N LEU A 17 11.35 2.13 -28.31
CA LEU A 17 12.21 3.26 -27.94
C LEU A 17 13.45 3.34 -28.85
N LYS A 18 14.16 2.22 -29.03
CA LYS A 18 15.34 2.15 -29.91
C LYS A 18 15.01 2.46 -31.36
N SER A 19 13.88 1.97 -31.88
CA SER A 19 13.43 2.30 -33.23
C SER A 19 13.06 3.78 -33.41
N ASN A 20 12.79 4.49 -32.31
CA ASN A 20 12.50 5.92 -32.27
C ASN A 20 13.70 6.77 -31.81
N GLY A 21 14.92 6.20 -31.82
CA GLY A 21 16.16 6.93 -31.57
C GLY A 21 16.56 7.09 -30.10
N ARG A 22 15.92 6.39 -29.16
CA ARG A 22 16.37 6.28 -27.76
C ARG A 22 17.25 5.04 -27.61
N THR A 23 18.56 5.22 -27.77
CA THR A 23 19.52 4.11 -27.89
C THR A 23 19.81 3.40 -26.57
N ASP A 24 19.81 4.14 -25.47
CA ASP A 24 19.92 3.61 -24.11
C ASP A 24 18.75 4.08 -23.25
N PRO A 25 17.65 3.31 -23.18
CA PRO A 25 16.48 3.69 -22.38
C PRO A 25 16.77 3.95 -20.90
N TYR A 26 17.85 3.43 -20.31
CA TYR A 26 18.16 3.69 -18.90
C TYR A 26 18.65 5.12 -18.66
N GLU A 27 19.29 5.73 -19.65
CA GLU A 27 19.88 7.08 -19.57
C GLU A 27 19.09 8.09 -20.42
N ASP A 28 18.44 7.66 -21.49
CA ASP A 28 17.77 8.51 -22.49
C ASP A 28 16.28 8.78 -22.19
N PHE A 29 15.90 8.87 -20.92
CA PHE A 29 14.53 9.22 -20.49
C PHE A 29 14.35 10.74 -20.38
N ASP A 30 13.11 11.24 -20.50
CA ASP A 30 12.85 12.69 -20.40
C ASP A 30 12.64 13.12 -18.94
N TYR A 31 11.94 12.30 -18.16
CA TYR A 31 11.77 12.50 -16.72
C TYR A 31 11.20 11.24 -16.04
N GLN A 32 11.17 11.27 -14.71
CA GLN A 32 10.46 10.28 -13.89
C GLN A 32 9.20 10.91 -13.28
N LEU A 33 8.13 10.12 -13.19
CA LEU A 33 6.96 10.53 -12.42
C LEU A 33 7.33 10.68 -10.94
N GLN A 34 6.93 11.81 -10.33
CA GLN A 34 7.22 12.08 -8.91
C GLN A 34 6.53 11.12 -7.95
N THR A 35 5.49 10.42 -8.40
CA THR A 35 4.64 9.54 -7.58
C THR A 35 5.22 8.14 -7.42
N ASN A 36 5.50 7.46 -8.54
CA ASN A 36 5.94 6.07 -8.59
C ASN A 36 7.33 5.87 -9.22
N TYR A 37 8.01 6.97 -9.58
CA TYR A 37 9.32 6.98 -10.25
C TYR A 37 9.37 6.19 -11.55
N ALA A 38 8.23 5.97 -12.21
CA ALA A 38 8.20 5.37 -13.53
C ALA A 38 8.84 6.32 -14.56
N TRP A 39 9.57 5.73 -15.49
CA TRP A 39 10.38 6.40 -16.51
C TRP A 39 9.49 6.80 -17.68
N VAL A 40 9.57 8.08 -18.08
CA VAL A 40 8.76 8.64 -19.16
C VAL A 40 9.64 9.02 -20.35
N TYR A 41 9.19 8.64 -21.54
CA TYR A 41 9.82 8.97 -22.82
C TYR A 41 8.79 9.61 -23.74
N GLU A 42 8.98 10.87 -24.08
CA GLU A 42 8.26 11.60 -25.13
C GLU A 42 8.98 11.38 -26.46
N LEU A 43 8.26 10.79 -27.42
CA LEU A 43 8.79 10.46 -28.75
C LEU A 43 8.47 11.58 -29.74
N LYS A 44 9.33 11.74 -30.76
CA LYS A 44 9.17 12.77 -31.80
C LYS A 44 7.86 12.64 -32.59
N ASN A 45 7.29 11.44 -32.66
CA ASN A 45 6.02 11.17 -33.32
C ASN A 45 4.79 11.51 -32.44
N GLY A 46 5.00 12.08 -31.24
CA GLY A 46 3.95 12.47 -30.30
C GLY A 46 3.54 11.38 -29.31
N GLN A 47 3.98 10.12 -29.49
CA GLN A 47 3.71 9.04 -28.56
C GLN A 47 4.47 9.24 -27.24
N VAL A 48 3.95 8.64 -26.17
CA VAL A 48 4.62 8.61 -24.87
C VAL A 48 4.80 7.16 -24.44
N VAL A 49 5.98 6.81 -23.95
CA VAL A 49 6.23 5.51 -23.32
C VAL A 49 6.41 5.71 -21.83
N LEU A 50 5.77 4.87 -21.03
CA LEU A 50 5.98 4.78 -19.59
C LEU A 50 6.49 3.38 -19.25
N ILE A 51 7.63 3.29 -18.56
CA ILE A 51 8.17 2.03 -18.04
C ILE A 51 8.22 2.10 -16.51
N GLY A 52 7.80 1.03 -15.84
CA GLY A 52 7.86 0.97 -14.37
C GLY A 52 9.30 1.18 -13.85
N ASN A 53 9.43 1.73 -12.65
CA ASN A 53 10.72 2.12 -12.06
C ASN A 53 11.79 1.00 -12.06
N SER A 54 11.38 -0.26 -11.95
CA SER A 54 12.27 -1.43 -11.93
C SER A 54 12.63 -2.00 -13.30
N PHE A 55 12.02 -1.53 -14.39
CA PHE A 55 12.10 -2.11 -15.75
C PHE A 55 11.68 -3.59 -15.87
N ARG A 56 11.15 -4.23 -14.82
CA ARG A 56 10.89 -5.68 -14.84
C ARG A 56 9.51 -6.09 -15.32
N HIS A 57 8.55 -5.18 -15.29
CA HIS A 57 7.13 -5.56 -15.31
C HIS A 57 6.32 -4.93 -16.46
N GLY A 58 7.00 -4.50 -17.52
CA GLY A 58 6.36 -3.85 -18.66
C GLY A 58 6.01 -2.40 -18.39
N GLY A 59 5.05 -1.91 -19.17
CA GLY A 59 4.65 -0.51 -19.14
C GLY A 59 3.55 -0.21 -20.15
N LEU A 60 3.42 1.07 -20.49
CA LEU A 60 2.37 1.60 -21.33
C LEU A 60 2.97 2.39 -22.50
N LEU A 61 2.45 2.14 -23.69
CA LEU A 61 2.65 2.99 -24.87
C LEU A 61 1.38 3.80 -25.08
N PHE A 62 1.44 5.11 -24.90
CA PHE A 62 0.34 6.04 -25.13
C PHE A 62 0.42 6.61 -26.54
N ARG A 63 -0.73 6.77 -27.18
CA ARG A 63 -0.85 7.35 -28.52
C ARG A 63 -0.35 8.79 -28.56
N ASP A 64 -0.64 9.56 -27.52
CA ASP A 64 -0.37 10.98 -27.44
C ASP A 64 -0.22 11.46 -25.97
N LYS A 65 0.33 12.66 -25.81
CA LYS A 65 0.54 13.31 -24.50
C LYS A 65 -0.77 13.63 -23.78
N GLU A 66 -1.87 13.85 -24.50
CA GLU A 66 -3.18 14.12 -23.91
C GLU A 66 -3.71 12.89 -23.16
N CYS A 67 -3.64 11.71 -23.78
CA CYS A 67 -4.00 10.44 -23.14
C CYS A 67 -3.13 10.16 -21.91
N PHE A 68 -1.81 10.35 -22.04
CA PHE A 68 -0.88 10.20 -20.91
C PHE A 68 -1.24 11.12 -19.75
N ASN A 69 -1.44 12.41 -20.01
CA ASN A 69 -1.80 13.39 -18.98
C ASN A 69 -3.15 13.08 -18.34
N GLY A 70 -4.12 12.59 -19.11
CA GLY A 70 -5.41 12.14 -18.60
C GLY A 70 -5.28 11.02 -17.57
N ILE A 71 -4.43 10.02 -17.85
CA ILE A 71 -4.18 8.88 -16.96
C ILE A 71 -3.37 9.29 -15.72
N VAL A 72 -2.33 10.12 -15.88
CA VAL A 72 -1.56 10.66 -14.74
C VAL A 72 -2.46 11.49 -13.82
N LYS A 73 -3.34 12.33 -14.38
CA LYS A 73 -4.30 13.13 -13.60
C LYS A 73 -5.35 12.28 -12.88
N ALA A 74 -5.79 11.19 -13.50
CA ALA A 74 -6.70 10.22 -12.89
C ALA A 74 -6.04 9.42 -11.76
N ASP A 75 -4.70 9.45 -11.67
CA ASP A 75 -3.88 8.77 -10.68
C ASP A 75 -4.19 7.26 -10.57
N LYS A 76 -4.50 6.67 -11.74
CA LYS A 76 -4.82 5.25 -11.88
C LYS A 76 -4.41 4.77 -13.26
N PHE A 77 -3.32 4.03 -13.31
CA PHE A 77 -2.82 3.41 -14.52
C PHE A 77 -3.59 2.12 -14.83
N PRO A 78 -3.87 1.84 -16.10
CA PRO A 78 -4.61 0.64 -16.54
C PRO A 78 -3.72 -0.62 -16.54
N ILE A 79 -2.84 -0.77 -15.57
CA ILE A 79 -1.95 -1.92 -15.39
C ILE A 79 -1.93 -2.27 -13.90
N GLU A 80 -2.08 -3.55 -13.56
CA GLU A 80 -2.00 -3.95 -12.16
C GLU A 80 -0.58 -3.76 -11.61
N ASN A 81 -0.47 -3.49 -10.30
CA ASN A 81 0.82 -3.55 -9.64
C ASN A 81 1.34 -5.00 -9.69
N PRO A 82 2.54 -5.25 -10.24
CA PRO A 82 3.15 -6.57 -10.29
C PRO A 82 3.58 -7.03 -8.88
N ASP A 83 4.21 -6.13 -8.14
CA ASP A 83 4.58 -6.32 -6.73
C ASP A 83 3.46 -5.74 -5.87
N LYS A 84 2.48 -6.58 -5.52
CA LYS A 84 1.35 -6.19 -4.69
C LYS A 84 1.77 -6.09 -3.21
N SER A 85 1.43 -4.97 -2.59
CA SER A 85 1.42 -4.87 -1.13
C SER A 85 0.25 -5.68 -0.58
N LEU A 86 0.34 -6.10 0.69
CA LEU A 86 -0.77 -6.74 1.39
C LEU A 86 -2.05 -5.87 1.40
N TYR A 87 -1.90 -4.55 1.24
CA TYR A 87 -3.02 -3.60 1.13
C TYR A 87 -3.63 -3.50 -0.27
N ASP A 88 -2.94 -3.92 -1.34
CA ASP A 88 -3.52 -3.89 -2.69
C ASP A 88 -4.74 -4.82 -2.80
N PHE A 89 -4.74 -5.94 -2.06
CA PHE A 89 -5.87 -6.88 -2.01
C PHE A 89 -7.08 -6.37 -1.22
N GLU A 90 -6.88 -5.37 -0.36
CA GLU A 90 -7.91 -4.85 0.56
C GLU A 90 -8.15 -3.34 0.35
N ILE A 91 -7.73 -2.79 -0.80
CA ILE A 91 -7.62 -1.34 -1.03
C ILE A 91 -8.91 -0.57 -0.72
N ASP A 92 -10.07 -1.11 -1.13
CA ASP A 92 -11.37 -0.45 -0.90
C ASP A 92 -11.83 -0.58 0.55
N ARG A 93 -11.52 -1.69 1.22
CA ARG A 93 -11.87 -1.88 2.63
C ARG A 93 -10.99 -1.03 3.53
N ILE A 94 -9.70 -0.93 3.24
CA ILE A 94 -8.73 -0.12 4.00
C ILE A 94 -9.10 1.37 3.98
N LYS A 95 -9.59 1.89 2.86
CA LYS A 95 -10.09 3.28 2.77
C LYS A 95 -11.17 3.60 3.81
N THR A 96 -11.87 2.58 4.30
CA THR A 96 -12.93 2.69 5.31
C THR A 96 -12.63 1.88 6.57
N ILE A 97 -11.35 1.64 6.90
CA ILE A 97 -10.92 0.76 8.00
C ILE A 97 -11.63 1.05 9.34
N HIS A 98 -11.77 2.33 9.71
CA HIS A 98 -12.49 2.79 10.91
C HIS A 98 -13.94 2.26 11.01
N LYS A 99 -14.60 2.03 9.87
CA LYS A 99 -15.97 1.48 9.76
C LYS A 99 -16.01 -0.04 9.56
N ARG A 100 -14.84 -0.69 9.45
CA ARG A 100 -14.69 -2.10 9.10
C ARG A 100 -14.03 -2.93 10.21
N ILE A 101 -13.80 -2.36 11.38
CA ILE A 101 -13.18 -3.09 12.51
C ILE A 101 -13.95 -4.36 12.85
N ASP A 102 -15.29 -4.31 12.95
CA ASP A 102 -16.10 -5.50 13.26
C ASP A 102 -16.00 -6.56 12.16
N PHE A 103 -15.90 -6.15 10.90
CA PHE A 103 -15.64 -7.07 9.79
C PHE A 103 -14.31 -7.80 9.98
N TYR A 104 -13.23 -7.08 10.28
CA TYR A 104 -11.91 -7.68 10.50
C TYR A 104 -11.87 -8.58 11.74
N ARG A 105 -12.57 -8.20 12.82
CA ARG A 105 -12.72 -9.06 14.01
C ARG A 105 -13.44 -10.35 13.65
N ASN A 106 -14.57 -10.26 12.97
CA ASN A 106 -15.37 -11.42 12.57
C ASN A 106 -14.62 -12.34 11.60
N HIS A 107 -13.83 -11.76 10.69
CA HIS A 107 -12.91 -12.49 9.82
C HIS A 107 -11.91 -13.30 10.65
N LEU A 108 -11.19 -12.66 11.58
CA LEU A 108 -10.23 -13.35 12.44
C LEU A 108 -10.89 -14.41 13.32
N ASN A 109 -12.05 -14.15 13.90
CA ASN A 109 -12.82 -15.14 14.65
C ASN A 109 -13.10 -16.38 13.80
N THR A 110 -13.62 -16.18 12.59
CA THR A 110 -13.95 -17.25 11.65
C THR A 110 -12.71 -18.06 11.28
N VAL A 111 -11.66 -17.38 10.79
CA VAL A 111 -10.47 -18.08 10.29
C VAL A 111 -9.69 -18.73 11.41
N LEU A 112 -9.62 -18.13 12.61
CA LEU A 112 -8.83 -18.62 13.75
C LEU A 112 -9.61 -19.55 14.70
N LYS A 113 -10.93 -19.70 14.48
CA LYS A 113 -11.87 -20.46 15.31
C LYS A 113 -11.99 -19.90 16.72
N PHE A 114 -12.25 -18.60 16.81
CA PHE A 114 -12.61 -17.88 18.04
C PHE A 114 -14.03 -17.32 17.92
N ASP A 115 -14.56 -16.85 19.04
CA ASP A 115 -15.93 -16.33 19.19
C ASP A 115 -15.96 -15.01 19.98
N PHE A 116 -14.85 -14.27 20.00
CA PHE A 116 -14.74 -13.01 20.74
C PHE A 116 -15.78 -11.98 20.27
N GLN A 117 -16.67 -11.58 21.17
CA GLN A 117 -17.72 -10.59 20.89
C GLN A 117 -17.21 -9.15 20.95
N GLU A 118 -16.14 -8.92 21.71
CA GLU A 118 -15.56 -7.59 21.92
C GLU A 118 -14.09 -7.57 21.52
N LEU A 119 -13.61 -6.38 21.21
CA LEU A 119 -12.22 -6.14 20.90
C LEU A 119 -11.47 -5.72 22.17
N THR A 120 -10.88 -6.70 22.86
CA THR A 120 -10.07 -6.48 24.05
C THR A 120 -8.58 -6.80 23.81
N ARG A 121 -7.72 -6.41 24.76
CA ARG A 121 -6.30 -6.78 24.74
C ARG A 121 -6.12 -8.30 24.75
N GLU A 122 -6.93 -9.02 25.52
CA GLU A 122 -6.90 -10.48 25.63
C GLU A 122 -7.28 -11.15 24.30
N ALA A 123 -8.30 -10.63 23.62
CA ALA A 123 -8.69 -11.12 22.30
C ALA A 123 -7.56 -10.92 21.27
N ALA A 124 -6.96 -9.73 21.22
CA ALA A 124 -5.82 -9.47 20.33
C ALA A 124 -4.58 -10.32 20.66
N GLN A 125 -4.32 -10.52 21.95
CA GLN A 125 -3.27 -11.42 22.45
C GLN A 125 -3.50 -12.88 22.01
N ALA A 126 -4.75 -13.35 21.98
CA ALA A 126 -5.10 -14.66 21.47
C ALA A 126 -4.93 -14.76 19.94
N TYR A 127 -5.33 -13.72 19.19
CA TYR A 127 -5.16 -13.66 17.74
C TYR A 127 -3.68 -13.78 17.33
N ILE A 128 -2.79 -12.95 17.88
CA ILE A 128 -1.37 -12.98 17.50
C ILE A 128 -0.72 -14.33 17.84
N LYS A 129 -1.03 -14.94 18.99
CA LYS A 129 -0.56 -16.28 19.36
C LYS A 129 -0.96 -17.32 18.32
N LYS A 130 -2.23 -17.29 17.87
CA LYS A 130 -2.75 -18.23 16.88
C LYS A 130 -2.14 -18.01 15.49
N VAL A 131 -2.01 -16.75 15.06
CA VAL A 131 -1.40 -16.38 13.77
C VAL A 131 0.06 -16.78 13.73
N VAL A 132 0.86 -16.44 14.76
CA VAL A 132 2.27 -16.86 14.85
C VAL A 132 2.40 -18.39 14.79
N GLY A 133 1.53 -19.11 15.51
CA GLY A 133 1.49 -20.58 15.45
C GLY A 133 1.16 -21.15 14.06
N ARG A 134 0.37 -20.44 13.25
CA ARG A 134 0.05 -20.80 11.85
C ARG A 134 1.14 -20.40 10.86
N THR A 135 1.84 -19.28 11.07
CA THR A 135 2.96 -18.86 10.23
C THR A 135 4.08 -19.89 10.25
N ILE A 136 4.32 -20.55 11.38
CA ILE A 136 5.23 -21.71 11.47
C ILE A 136 4.82 -22.82 10.46
N LYS A 137 3.53 -22.93 10.14
CA LYS A 137 2.97 -23.88 9.18
C LYS A 137 2.68 -23.29 7.79
N LYS A 138 3.07 -22.02 7.53
CA LYS A 138 2.87 -21.27 6.26
C LYS A 138 1.40 -21.09 5.81
N LEU A 139 0.47 -20.85 6.73
CA LEU A 139 -0.98 -20.79 6.42
C LEU A 139 -1.63 -19.39 6.52
N THR A 140 -0.85 -18.31 6.63
CA THR A 140 -1.42 -16.96 6.87
C THR A 140 -1.59 -16.21 5.55
N THR A 141 -2.78 -15.69 5.29
CA THR A 141 -3.09 -14.90 4.08
C THR A 141 -2.88 -13.40 4.29
N ASP A 142 -2.76 -12.61 3.22
CA ASP A 142 -2.62 -11.16 3.31
C ASP A 142 -3.83 -10.50 3.99
N THR A 143 -5.05 -11.00 3.74
CA THR A 143 -6.26 -10.54 4.43
C THR A 143 -6.18 -10.80 5.94
N ASP A 144 -5.60 -11.94 6.38
CA ASP A 144 -5.42 -12.21 7.81
C ASP A 144 -4.44 -11.20 8.45
N LEU A 145 -3.37 -10.84 7.73
CA LEU A 145 -2.39 -9.85 8.18
C LEU A 145 -3.02 -8.46 8.26
N VAL A 146 -3.78 -8.06 7.24
CA VAL A 146 -4.54 -6.80 7.25
C VAL A 146 -5.53 -6.76 8.42
N ALA A 147 -6.28 -7.84 8.63
CA ALA A 147 -7.24 -7.92 9.71
C ALA A 147 -6.56 -7.79 11.07
N LEU A 148 -5.38 -8.41 11.24
CA LEU A 148 -4.59 -8.28 12.45
C LEU A 148 -4.11 -6.83 12.65
N ILE A 149 -3.57 -6.18 11.61
CA ILE A 149 -3.15 -4.77 11.66
C ILE A 149 -4.33 -3.86 12.04
N ALA A 150 -5.52 -4.10 11.48
CA ALA A 150 -6.73 -3.36 11.80
C ALA A 150 -7.12 -3.50 13.29
N ILE A 151 -7.06 -4.72 13.82
CA ILE A 151 -7.40 -5.03 15.21
C ILE A 151 -6.42 -4.41 16.20
N PHE A 152 -5.12 -4.60 15.99
CA PHE A 152 -4.10 -3.99 16.84
C PHE A 152 -4.13 -2.46 16.77
N GLY A 153 -4.34 -1.92 15.57
CA GLY A 153 -4.45 -0.50 15.38
C GLY A 153 -5.66 0.12 16.06
N GLU A 154 -6.81 -0.57 16.05
CA GLU A 154 -8.01 -0.08 16.73
C GLU A 154 -7.83 -0.08 18.26
N ILE A 155 -7.20 -1.11 18.84
CA ILE A 155 -6.89 -1.13 20.27
C ILE A 155 -5.97 0.03 20.62
N MET A 156 -4.87 0.19 19.89
CA MET A 156 -3.93 1.30 20.09
C MET A 156 -4.62 2.66 19.95
N ARG A 157 -5.46 2.83 18.93
CA ARG A 157 -6.23 4.05 18.70
C ARG A 157 -7.08 4.40 19.91
N ARG A 158 -7.79 3.43 20.50
CA ARG A 158 -8.62 3.64 21.70
C ARG A 158 -7.76 3.99 22.91
N GLU A 159 -6.65 3.29 23.13
CA GLU A 159 -5.77 3.51 24.28
C GLU A 159 -5.18 4.93 24.31
N ILE A 160 -4.80 5.47 23.15
CA ILE A 160 -4.17 6.79 23.07
C ILE A 160 -5.14 7.90 22.64
N ASN A 161 -6.44 7.61 22.54
CA ASN A 161 -7.44 8.53 21.96
C ASN A 161 -7.01 9.11 20.60
N GLY A 162 -6.49 8.24 19.74
CA GLY A 162 -5.97 8.57 18.42
C GLY A 162 -7.03 8.54 17.31
N LYS A 163 -6.58 8.79 16.09
CA LYS A 163 -7.38 8.74 14.86
C LYS A 163 -6.73 7.84 13.83
N TRP A 164 -7.53 7.18 13.00
CA TRP A 164 -7.01 6.50 11.82
C TRP A 164 -6.50 7.52 10.81
N VAL A 165 -5.33 7.26 10.22
CA VAL A 165 -4.80 8.00 9.07
C VAL A 165 -4.36 7.01 8.01
N LEU A 166 -4.68 7.31 6.75
CA LEU A 166 -4.22 6.57 5.60
C LEU A 166 -3.11 7.37 4.93
N GLU A 167 -1.93 6.77 4.84
CA GLU A 167 -0.84 7.32 4.05
C GLU A 167 -0.85 6.66 2.68
N LYS A 168 -0.84 7.48 1.63
CA LYS A 168 -0.80 7.02 0.25
C LYS A 168 0.62 6.68 -0.16
N TRP A 169 0.79 5.48 -0.67
CA TRP A 169 2.02 4.95 -1.26
C TRP A 169 1.76 4.53 -2.69
N TYR A 170 2.83 4.28 -3.44
CA TYR A 170 2.74 3.72 -4.78
C TYR A 170 3.39 2.34 -4.82
N GLY A 171 2.73 1.40 -5.49
CA GLY A 171 3.40 0.25 -6.07
C GLY A 171 4.18 0.68 -7.31
N THR A 172 4.40 -0.24 -8.26
CA THR A 172 5.09 0.10 -9.51
C THR A 172 4.34 1.16 -10.33
N PHE A 173 3.00 1.09 -10.35
CA PHE A 173 2.18 2.00 -11.15
C PHE A 173 1.10 2.69 -10.32
N ASN A 174 0.33 1.90 -9.56
CA ASN A 174 -0.89 2.37 -8.90
C ASN A 174 -0.69 2.63 -7.41
N PRO A 175 -1.44 3.59 -6.84
CA PRO A 175 -1.37 3.88 -5.42
C PRO A 175 -2.07 2.80 -4.58
N TYR A 176 -1.56 2.60 -3.37
CA TYR A 176 -2.22 1.88 -2.29
C TYR A 176 -2.19 2.71 -1.01
N PHE A 177 -3.01 2.36 -0.02
CA PHE A 177 -3.12 3.09 1.23
C PHE A 177 -2.66 2.23 2.39
N MET A 178 -1.72 2.75 3.19
CA MET A 178 -1.25 2.10 4.41
C MET A 178 -1.93 2.76 5.62
N PRO A 179 -2.64 1.98 6.46
CA PRO A 179 -3.27 2.48 7.66
C PRO A 179 -2.24 2.71 8.78
N LYS A 180 -2.40 3.82 9.49
CA LYS A 180 -1.58 4.23 10.64
C LYS A 180 -2.45 4.91 11.70
N ILE A 181 -1.90 5.15 12.89
CA ILE A 181 -2.58 5.95 13.92
C ILE A 181 -1.94 7.33 14.03
N LEU A 182 -2.78 8.35 14.07
CA LEU A 182 -2.42 9.70 14.45
C LEU A 182 -2.71 9.87 15.95
N ASN A 183 -1.69 10.12 16.75
CA ASN A 183 -1.87 10.37 18.19
C ASN A 183 -2.28 11.83 18.48
N PRO A 184 -2.71 12.15 19.71
CA PRO A 184 -3.10 13.53 20.08
C PRO A 184 -1.99 14.58 19.91
N LYS A 185 -0.72 14.17 19.86
CA LYS A 185 0.44 15.04 19.60
C LYS A 185 0.70 15.24 18.10
N ASN A 186 -0.23 14.83 17.23
CA ASN A 186 -0.11 14.85 15.77
C ASN A 186 1.11 14.07 15.23
N LYS A 187 1.56 13.04 15.95
CA LYS A 187 2.59 12.12 15.50
C LYS A 187 1.95 10.87 14.89
N ILE A 188 2.54 10.39 13.81
CA ILE A 188 2.11 9.21 13.09
C ILE A 188 2.81 7.97 13.66
N ILE A 189 2.00 6.98 14.04
CA ILE A 189 2.43 5.69 14.55
C ILE A 189 2.21 4.62 13.47
N PRO A 190 3.28 4.01 12.94
CA PRO A 190 3.15 2.85 12.04
C PRO A 190 2.78 1.61 12.86
N ILE A 191 1.62 1.02 12.58
CA ILE A 191 1.19 -0.24 13.23
C ILE A 191 1.72 -1.45 12.47
N ASN A 192 1.78 -1.34 11.14
CA ASN A 192 2.13 -2.41 10.23
C ASN A 192 3.43 -3.11 10.62
N ASP A 193 4.51 -2.34 10.74
CA ASP A 193 5.85 -2.88 11.00
C ASP A 193 5.88 -3.62 12.32
N SER A 194 5.30 -3.06 13.39
CA SER A 194 5.24 -3.72 14.69
C SER A 194 4.53 -5.07 14.61
N VAL A 195 3.37 -5.15 13.92
CA VAL A 195 2.62 -6.41 13.76
C VAL A 195 3.41 -7.41 12.92
N LEU A 196 3.94 -7.01 11.76
CA LEU A 196 4.67 -7.89 10.85
C LEU A 196 6.00 -8.38 11.46
N ILE A 197 6.74 -7.51 12.16
CA ILE A 197 7.96 -7.85 12.90
C ILE A 197 7.62 -8.87 13.99
N SER A 198 6.56 -8.65 14.77
CA SER A 198 6.13 -9.61 15.78
C SER A 198 5.81 -10.97 15.17
N ILE A 199 5.14 -11.03 14.03
CA ILE A 199 4.89 -12.30 13.33
C ILE A 199 6.18 -12.95 12.83
N LYS A 200 7.04 -12.17 12.16
CA LYS A 200 8.32 -12.62 11.59
C LYS A 200 9.23 -13.22 12.66
N TRP A 201 9.34 -12.54 13.81
CA TRP A 201 10.19 -12.95 14.93
C TRP A 201 9.46 -13.80 15.97
N LYS A 202 8.21 -14.21 15.68
CA LYS A 202 7.39 -15.06 16.55
C LYS A 202 7.19 -14.46 17.96
N VAL A 203 7.23 -13.13 18.06
CA VAL A 203 6.88 -12.42 19.27
C VAL A 203 5.38 -12.43 19.40
N THR A 204 4.88 -13.02 20.48
CA THR A 204 3.44 -13.07 20.74
C THR A 204 2.99 -12.03 21.75
N PHE A 205 3.89 -11.34 22.43
CA PHE A 205 3.53 -10.39 23.47
C PHE A 205 2.93 -9.11 22.89
N ILE A 206 1.69 -8.80 23.26
CA ILE A 206 0.93 -7.66 22.72
C ILE A 206 1.59 -6.31 23.00
N ASP A 207 2.22 -6.13 24.15
CA ASP A 207 2.80 -4.83 24.50
C ASP A 207 4.01 -4.48 23.62
N THR A 208 4.66 -5.46 22.98
CA THR A 208 5.68 -5.17 21.95
C THR A 208 5.11 -4.41 20.75
N ILE A 209 3.82 -4.60 20.47
CA ILE A 209 3.10 -3.89 19.41
C ILE A 209 2.50 -2.59 19.97
N LEU A 210 1.86 -2.65 21.15
CA LEU A 210 1.11 -1.52 21.69
C LEU A 210 1.96 -0.42 22.32
N ASN A 211 3.18 -0.70 22.82
CA ASN A 211 4.02 0.31 23.47
C ASN A 211 4.69 1.30 22.51
N ASN A 212 4.63 1.06 21.20
CA ASN A 212 5.18 1.97 20.20
C ASN A 212 4.24 3.15 19.93
N THR A 213 4.02 4.03 20.91
CA THR A 213 3.01 5.11 20.83
C THR A 213 3.58 6.51 20.57
N GLU A 214 4.90 6.67 20.60
CA GLU A 214 5.53 8.00 20.48
C GLU A 214 5.39 8.60 19.07
N GLY A 215 5.31 7.72 18.06
CA GLY A 215 5.21 8.08 16.65
C GLY A 215 6.53 8.61 16.09
N VAL A 216 6.77 8.39 14.80
CA VAL A 216 8.08 8.64 14.18
C VAL A 216 8.17 10.08 13.65
N LEU A 217 7.16 10.50 12.88
CA LEU A 217 7.10 11.81 12.23
C LEU A 217 5.80 12.52 12.59
N SER A 218 5.82 13.85 12.60
CA SER A 218 4.56 14.61 12.68
C SER A 218 3.78 14.50 11.37
N LEU A 219 2.45 14.63 11.44
CA LEU A 219 1.59 14.67 10.26
C LEU A 219 2.03 15.77 9.27
N LYS A 220 2.51 16.91 9.78
CA LYS A 220 3.02 18.01 8.97
C LYS A 220 4.28 17.61 8.20
N GLU A 221 5.20 16.89 8.84
CA GLU A 221 6.43 16.40 8.19
C GLU A 221 6.09 15.33 7.15
N THR A 222 5.23 14.38 7.48
CA THR A 222 4.82 13.33 6.54
C THR A 222 4.13 13.90 5.30
N ARG A 223 3.26 14.91 5.47
CA ARG A 223 2.58 15.59 4.36
C ARG A 223 3.50 16.33 3.37
N LYS A 224 4.78 16.52 3.70
CA LYS A 224 5.76 17.04 2.74
C LYS A 224 6.12 16.03 1.66
N TYR A 225 5.96 14.73 1.97
CA TYR A 225 6.42 13.63 1.12
C TYR A 225 5.28 12.72 0.65
N HIS A 226 4.22 12.59 1.46
CA HIS A 226 3.12 11.67 1.21
C HIS A 226 1.76 12.33 1.40
N GLU A 227 0.80 11.96 0.56
CA GLU A 227 -0.60 12.30 0.79
C GLU A 227 -1.13 11.51 2.00
N CYS A 228 -1.78 12.21 2.94
CA CYS A 228 -2.29 11.63 4.17
C CYS A 228 -3.75 12.05 4.40
N VAL A 229 -4.64 11.05 4.49
CA VAL A 229 -6.07 11.23 4.75
C VAL A 229 -6.37 10.82 6.18
N VAL A 230 -6.76 11.79 7.02
CA VAL A 230 -7.23 11.50 8.38
C VAL A 230 -8.69 11.07 8.29
N LEU A 231 -9.00 9.89 8.80
CA LEU A 231 -10.37 9.37 8.79
C LEU A 231 -11.14 9.97 9.98
N THR A 232 -12.34 10.44 9.70
CA THR A 232 -13.28 10.96 10.69
C THR A 232 -14.42 9.96 10.82
N ASP A 233 -14.80 9.66 12.07
CA ASP A 233 -15.93 8.79 12.40
C ASP A 233 -17.25 9.34 11.86
#